data_AF-A0A2C9VYL8-F1
#
_entry.id   AF-A0A2C9VYL8-F1
#
_cell.length_a   1.000
_cell.length_b   1.000
_cell.length_c   1.000
_cell.angle_alpha   90.00
_cell.angle_beta   90.00
_cell.angle_gamma   90.00
#
_symmetry.space_group_name_H-M   'P 1'
#
loop_
_entity.id
_entity.type
_entity.pdbx_description
1 polymer ?
#
loop_
_entity_poly.entity_id
_entity_poly.type
_entity_poly.pdbx_seq_one_letter_code
_entity_poly.pdbx_strand_id
1 'polypeptide(L)'
;MFDFCLFFKTPSPFPLAFSIPSSFSLYLLIIFIPISKLTFFFSLAHSLMASESETNSVEEEEEEKYQQDQEAAIDAPAHHPSAPPDELFDISTTVDPSYIISLIRKLIPTGLGNDRNTRGVNTGDATCYGSSADYMEECGPSQSRDQVPDSFNETENMHTVSGSDTCQDGDKQDSSFRCEQPCVPTGEEAWEEHGCVLWDLAASKTHAELMVENLILEVLLAHLAFSQSVRITEICLGIIGNLACHEVPMKHIISTNGLIEIIVDQLFLDDTQCLCEACRLLTSGLQSGKCNTWAEALQSEHILGRIMWVAENTLNAQLLEKNVGLLLAILESQQEASSVHLLSLMKLGLPSLLVNLLASEMSTLRGERVPERYGVLDVILHAIETLSTLDGHSQEICSNKELFQLVCDLIKLPDKVEIASSYATASVLLANILSDVPDLASEISQDFMCLQGLLDIFPLVSDDVEARSALWSIIARLLVRVKENEMSLSILHQYVLVLVSKTDIIEDDLLDRQLDNLNEECKSSTSSSIKFDTRSIALRRIVSILNQWTASKVSHKTDDVREEHCAIEVNIGGLLDCCCKHIK
;
A
#
# COMPACT_ATOMS: atom_id res chain seq x y z
N MET A 1 28.68 -67.95 3.27
CA MET A 1 27.30 -67.57 2.92
C MET A 1 27.43 -66.68 1.69
N PHE A 2 27.45 -67.25 0.48
CA PHE A 2 26.27 -67.70 -0.28
C PHE A 2 25.25 -66.54 -0.45
N ASP A 3 24.94 -66.05 -1.66
CA ASP A 3 25.44 -66.48 -2.97
C ASP A 3 25.37 -65.37 -4.05
N PHE A 4 26.11 -65.55 -5.15
CA PHE A 4 26.10 -64.66 -6.32
C PHE A 4 25.40 -65.39 -7.48
N CYS A 5 24.34 -64.83 -8.07
CA CYS A 5 23.69 -65.48 -9.21
C CYS A 5 23.23 -64.49 -10.29
N LEU A 6 23.98 -64.47 -11.39
CA LEU A 6 23.55 -63.94 -12.69
C LEU A 6 22.53 -64.91 -13.32
N PHE A 7 21.59 -64.41 -14.13
CA PHE A 7 21.54 -64.79 -15.55
C PHE A 7 20.67 -63.88 -16.42
N PHE A 8 21.08 -63.75 -17.69
CA PHE A 8 20.45 -62.97 -18.75
C PHE A 8 19.12 -63.56 -19.26
N LYS A 9 18.20 -62.69 -19.70
CA LYS A 9 17.55 -62.83 -21.02
C LYS A 9 16.91 -61.54 -21.55
N THR A 10 17.41 -61.05 -22.68
CA THR A 10 16.71 -60.12 -23.59
C THR A 10 15.99 -60.95 -24.68
N PRO A 11 14.96 -60.42 -25.38
CA PRO A 11 15.13 -59.41 -26.43
C PRO A 11 14.24 -58.16 -26.28
N SER A 12 14.52 -57.16 -27.12
CA SER A 12 13.92 -55.82 -27.28
C SER A 12 12.52 -55.83 -27.96
N PRO A 13 11.88 -54.68 -28.32
CA PRO A 13 12.17 -53.25 -28.05
C PRO A 13 10.95 -52.39 -27.61
N PHE A 14 11.09 -51.45 -26.67
CA PHE A 14 10.18 -50.28 -26.53
C PHE A 14 10.92 -49.05 -25.95
N PRO A 15 10.45 -47.81 -26.20
CA PRO A 15 11.25 -46.59 -26.04
C PRO A 15 11.21 -46.00 -24.64
N LEU A 16 12.27 -45.26 -24.29
CA LEU A 16 12.31 -44.38 -23.12
C LEU A 16 11.46 -43.14 -23.37
N ALA A 17 10.24 -43.13 -22.83
CA ALA A 17 9.50 -41.90 -22.60
C ALA A 17 9.99 -41.27 -21.28
N PHE A 18 10.83 -40.25 -21.37
CA PHE A 18 11.04 -39.34 -20.24
C PHE A 18 9.80 -38.44 -20.11
N SER A 19 9.09 -38.57 -18.99
CA SER A 19 8.00 -37.66 -18.66
C SER A 19 8.60 -36.35 -18.14
N ILE A 20 8.51 -35.29 -18.94
CA ILE A 20 8.83 -33.91 -18.55
C ILE A 20 7.50 -33.23 -18.21
N PRO A 21 7.37 -32.50 -17.09
CA PRO A 21 6.14 -31.79 -16.76
C PRO A 21 5.80 -30.76 -17.85
N SER A 22 4.53 -30.73 -18.24
CA SER A 22 4.02 -29.99 -19.40
C SER A 22 4.15 -28.46 -19.30
N SER A 23 4.42 -27.92 -18.11
CA SER A 23 4.67 -26.49 -17.87
C SER A 23 6.07 -26.01 -18.30
N PHE A 24 7.08 -26.89 -18.38
CA PHE A 24 8.45 -26.49 -18.75
C PHE A 24 8.71 -26.40 -20.27
N SER A 25 7.79 -26.91 -21.10
CA SER A 25 8.01 -27.02 -22.55
C SER A 25 7.61 -25.78 -23.36
N LEU A 26 6.83 -24.85 -22.79
CA LEU A 26 6.44 -23.60 -23.46
C LEU A 26 7.52 -22.51 -23.33
N TYR A 27 8.11 -22.36 -22.13
CA TYR A 27 9.14 -21.35 -21.86
C TYR A 27 10.35 -21.48 -22.80
N LEU A 28 10.83 -22.71 -23.07
CA LEU A 28 11.92 -22.92 -24.03
C LEU A 28 11.53 -22.69 -25.50
N LEU A 29 10.24 -22.71 -25.85
CA LEU A 29 9.79 -22.47 -27.21
C LEU A 29 9.78 -20.97 -27.55
N ILE A 30 9.48 -20.11 -26.57
CA ILE A 30 9.44 -18.65 -26.75
C ILE A 30 10.86 -18.07 -26.92
N ILE A 31 11.86 -18.62 -26.22
CA ILE A 31 13.27 -18.18 -26.27
C ILE A 31 13.91 -18.27 -27.68
N PHE A 32 13.32 -19.04 -28.62
CA PHE A 32 13.85 -19.24 -29.97
C PHE A 32 12.94 -18.75 -31.11
N ILE A 33 11.84 -18.05 -30.82
CA ILE A 33 10.98 -17.48 -31.87
C ILE A 33 11.50 -16.08 -32.26
N PRO A 34 11.98 -15.86 -33.51
CA PRO A 34 12.31 -14.52 -33.96
C PRO A 34 11.05 -13.64 -34.00
N ILE A 35 11.18 -12.38 -33.56
CA ILE A 35 10.09 -11.39 -33.41
C ILE A 35 9.20 -11.30 -34.67
N SER A 36 9.76 -11.54 -35.86
CA SER A 36 9.03 -11.62 -37.14
C SER A 36 7.95 -12.70 -37.24
N LYS A 37 7.83 -13.60 -36.25
CA LYS A 37 6.76 -14.61 -36.15
C LYS A 37 5.73 -14.32 -35.06
N LEU A 38 5.94 -13.33 -34.20
CA LEU A 38 4.99 -12.97 -33.13
C LEU A 38 3.66 -12.48 -33.72
N THR A 39 3.73 -11.72 -34.81
CA THR A 39 2.56 -11.26 -35.60
C THR A 39 1.70 -12.41 -36.16
N PHE A 40 2.29 -13.56 -36.47
CA PHE A 40 1.55 -14.74 -36.90
C PHE A 40 0.81 -15.41 -35.73
N PHE A 41 1.39 -15.40 -34.53
CA PHE A 41 0.73 -15.88 -33.32
C PHE A 41 -0.44 -14.96 -32.89
N PHE A 42 -0.27 -13.63 -32.95
CA PHE A 42 -1.39 -12.70 -32.71
C PHE A 42 -2.54 -12.90 -33.70
N SER A 43 -2.25 -13.09 -34.98
CA SER A 43 -3.28 -13.40 -35.98
C SER A 43 -3.97 -14.76 -35.77
N LEU A 44 -3.30 -15.72 -35.13
CA LEU A 44 -3.87 -17.04 -34.83
C LEU A 44 -4.72 -17.01 -33.55
N ALA A 45 -4.28 -16.28 -32.52
CA ALA A 45 -5.04 -16.06 -31.29
C ALA A 45 -6.37 -15.34 -31.57
N HIS A 46 -6.33 -14.26 -32.37
CA HIS A 46 -7.53 -13.55 -32.83
C HIS A 46 -8.50 -14.45 -33.62
N SER A 47 -7.99 -15.50 -34.31
CA SER A 47 -8.84 -16.45 -35.04
C SER A 47 -9.39 -17.58 -34.18
N LEU A 48 -8.85 -17.82 -32.98
CA LEU A 48 -9.34 -18.82 -32.02
C LEU A 48 -10.38 -18.19 -31.08
N MET A 49 -10.10 -17.01 -30.54
CA MET A 49 -11.04 -16.28 -29.65
C MET A 49 -12.37 -15.96 -30.35
N ALA A 50 -12.35 -15.67 -31.66
CA ALA A 50 -13.56 -15.47 -32.46
C ALA A 50 -14.44 -16.74 -32.62
N SER A 51 -13.98 -17.92 -32.19
CA SER A 51 -14.74 -19.18 -32.30
C SER A 51 -15.37 -19.65 -30.99
N GLU A 52 -15.05 -19.02 -29.85
CA GLU A 52 -15.65 -19.34 -28.54
C GLU A 52 -16.79 -18.38 -28.16
N SER A 53 -17.03 -17.32 -28.94
CA SER A 53 -18.04 -16.29 -28.66
C SER A 53 -19.49 -16.67 -29.02
N GLU A 54 -19.77 -17.87 -29.55
CA GLU A 54 -21.12 -18.29 -29.99
C GLU A 54 -21.92 -19.08 -28.92
N THR A 55 -21.46 -19.19 -27.66
CA THR A 55 -22.11 -20.09 -26.67
C THR A 55 -22.61 -19.48 -25.34
N ASN A 56 -22.45 -18.18 -25.07
CA ASN A 56 -22.82 -17.57 -23.77
C ASN A 56 -24.13 -16.75 -23.74
N SER A 57 -24.93 -16.78 -24.81
CA SER A 57 -26.13 -15.93 -25.00
C SER A 57 -27.37 -16.31 -24.15
N VAL A 58 -27.17 -16.78 -22.91
CA VAL A 58 -28.26 -17.25 -22.03
C VAL A 58 -28.17 -16.67 -20.61
N GLU A 59 -26.98 -16.28 -20.15
CA GLU A 59 -26.82 -15.68 -18.81
C GLU A 59 -27.10 -14.16 -18.80
N GLU A 60 -26.81 -13.46 -19.91
CA GLU A 60 -27.08 -12.01 -20.05
C GLU A 60 -28.60 -11.68 -20.07
N GLU A 61 -29.45 -12.55 -20.62
CA GLU A 61 -30.92 -12.34 -20.65
C GLU A 61 -31.59 -12.49 -19.26
N GLU A 62 -30.93 -13.12 -18.29
CA GLU A 62 -31.48 -13.25 -16.93
C GLU A 62 -31.13 -12.04 -16.03
N GLU A 63 -29.97 -11.39 -16.23
CA GLU A 63 -29.56 -10.23 -15.42
C GLU A 63 -30.33 -8.94 -15.76
N GLU A 64 -30.56 -8.63 -17.05
CA GLU A 64 -31.36 -7.46 -17.46
C GLU A 64 -32.78 -7.50 -16.85
N LYS A 65 -33.34 -8.70 -16.71
CA LYS A 65 -34.68 -8.93 -16.18
C LYS A 65 -34.77 -8.67 -14.67
N TYR A 66 -33.69 -8.96 -13.93
CA TYR A 66 -33.61 -8.70 -12.48
C TYR A 66 -33.45 -7.20 -12.14
N GLN A 67 -32.93 -6.39 -13.07
CA GLN A 67 -32.86 -4.94 -12.90
C GLN A 67 -34.19 -4.27 -13.25
N GLN A 68 -34.87 -4.72 -14.30
CA GLN A 68 -36.18 -4.20 -14.70
C GLN A 68 -37.29 -4.44 -13.64
N ASP A 69 -37.21 -5.54 -12.88
CA ASP A 69 -38.14 -5.81 -11.76
C ASP A 69 -37.87 -4.96 -10.50
N GLN A 70 -36.69 -4.34 -10.35
CA GLN A 70 -36.39 -3.45 -9.22
C GLN A 70 -36.95 -2.02 -9.41
N GLU A 71 -36.95 -1.50 -10.63
CA GLU A 71 -37.51 -0.17 -10.92
C GLU A 71 -39.04 -0.10 -10.72
N ALA A 72 -39.74 -1.24 -10.85
CA ALA A 72 -41.19 -1.33 -10.69
C ALA A 72 -41.69 -1.21 -9.22
N ALA A 73 -40.79 -1.17 -8.22
CA ALA A 73 -41.15 -1.22 -6.81
C ALA A 73 -41.39 0.16 -6.14
N ILE A 74 -41.16 1.28 -6.85
CA ILE A 74 -41.23 2.64 -6.30
C ILE A 74 -42.46 3.40 -6.82
N ASP A 75 -43.66 2.99 -6.41
CA ASP A 75 -44.88 3.81 -6.61
C ASP A 75 -45.81 3.78 -5.38
N ALA A 76 -45.61 4.74 -4.48
CA ALA A 76 -46.51 5.06 -3.38
C ALA A 76 -46.54 6.59 -3.18
N PRO A 77 -47.73 7.25 -3.14
CA PRO A 77 -47.81 8.70 -3.26
C PRO A 77 -47.53 9.42 -1.93
N ALA A 78 -46.39 10.12 -1.85
CA ALA A 78 -46.06 11.05 -0.77
C ALA A 78 -46.03 12.50 -1.29
N HIS A 79 -46.72 13.42 -0.60
CA HIS A 79 -46.93 14.80 -1.06
C HIS A 79 -45.76 15.75 -0.76
N HIS A 80 -44.61 15.51 -1.37
CA HIS A 80 -43.50 16.47 -1.43
C HIS A 80 -43.14 16.76 -2.90
N PRO A 81 -42.79 18.01 -3.27
CA PRO A 81 -42.30 18.29 -4.62
C PRO A 81 -40.97 17.55 -4.81
N SER A 82 -40.90 16.70 -5.83
CA SER A 82 -39.68 15.96 -6.17
C SER A 82 -38.51 16.92 -6.34
N ALA A 83 -37.32 16.49 -5.91
CA ALA A 83 -36.08 17.10 -6.37
C ALA A 83 -36.05 17.08 -7.92
N PRO A 84 -35.34 18.01 -8.58
CA PRO A 84 -35.04 17.86 -9.99
C PRO A 84 -34.44 16.47 -10.22
N PRO A 85 -34.78 15.75 -11.30
CA PRO A 85 -34.08 14.51 -11.61
C PRO A 85 -32.59 14.86 -11.72
N ASP A 86 -31.74 14.08 -11.03
CA ASP A 86 -30.30 14.23 -11.16
C ASP A 86 -29.96 14.14 -12.65
N GLU A 87 -29.35 15.22 -13.17
CA GLU A 87 -28.76 15.18 -14.50
C GLU A 87 -27.60 14.19 -14.41
N LEU A 88 -27.90 12.93 -14.74
CA LEU A 88 -26.92 11.95 -15.19
C LEU A 88 -26.24 12.57 -16.42
N PHE A 89 -25.19 13.33 -16.15
CA PHE A 89 -24.23 13.77 -17.15
C PHE A 89 -23.61 12.50 -17.69
N ASP A 90 -24.19 11.99 -18.78
CA ASP A 90 -23.58 10.99 -19.63
C ASP A 90 -22.26 11.60 -20.14
N ILE A 91 -21.15 11.26 -19.47
CA ILE A 91 -19.83 11.78 -19.77
C ILE A 91 -19.34 11.06 -21.04
N SER A 92 -19.95 11.43 -22.15
CA SER A 92 -19.38 11.32 -23.49
C SER A 92 -18.02 12.01 -23.46
N THR A 93 -16.98 11.21 -23.23
CA THR A 93 -15.61 11.71 -23.16
C THR A 93 -15.24 12.30 -24.52
N THR A 94 -14.66 13.50 -24.52
CA THR A 94 -14.41 14.29 -25.74
C THR A 94 -13.27 13.74 -26.60
N VAL A 95 -12.81 12.51 -26.34
CA VAL A 95 -11.69 11.85 -26.99
C VAL A 95 -12.24 10.84 -28.00
N ASP A 96 -11.96 11.07 -29.29
CA ASP A 96 -12.33 10.16 -30.37
C ASP A 96 -11.73 8.75 -30.12
N PRO A 97 -12.53 7.67 -30.10
CA PRO A 97 -12.03 6.29 -30.02
C PRO A 97 -10.94 5.98 -31.04
N SER A 98 -11.01 6.59 -32.23
CA SER A 98 -10.01 6.46 -33.31
C SER A 98 -8.63 6.98 -32.89
N TYR A 99 -8.57 7.99 -32.02
CA TYR A 99 -7.33 8.53 -31.46
C TYR A 99 -6.69 7.53 -30.49
N ILE A 100 -7.49 6.94 -29.59
CA ILE A 100 -7.03 5.91 -28.64
C ILE A 100 -6.46 4.70 -29.41
N ILE A 101 -7.20 4.19 -30.39
CA ILE A 101 -6.75 3.10 -31.27
C ILE A 101 -5.48 3.50 -32.04
N SER A 102 -5.35 4.76 -32.46
CA SER A 102 -4.13 5.25 -33.09
C SER A 102 -2.93 5.35 -32.14
N LEU A 103 -3.13 5.57 -30.83
CA LEU A 103 -2.07 5.53 -29.84
C LEU A 103 -1.61 4.09 -29.62
N ILE A 104 -2.53 3.15 -29.35
CA ILE A 104 -2.23 1.72 -29.16
C ILE A 104 -1.39 1.18 -30.33
N ARG A 105 -1.75 1.53 -31.58
CA ARG A 105 -1.00 1.14 -32.79
C ARG A 105 0.43 1.68 -32.86
N LYS A 106 0.71 2.86 -32.27
CA LYS A 106 2.08 3.42 -32.19
C LYS A 106 2.91 2.75 -31.12
N LEU A 107 2.28 2.15 -30.10
CA LEU A 107 2.98 1.37 -29.08
C LEU A 107 3.37 -0.03 -29.58
N ILE A 108 2.83 -0.55 -30.68
CA ILE A 108 3.17 -1.90 -31.18
C ILE A 108 4.69 -2.02 -31.42
N PRO A 109 5.40 -3.01 -30.83
CA PRO A 109 6.83 -3.18 -31.03
C PRO A 109 7.22 -3.35 -32.50
N THR A 110 7.78 -2.29 -33.10
CA THR A 110 8.45 -2.39 -34.41
C THR A 110 9.76 -3.14 -34.21
N GLY A 111 9.81 -4.39 -34.65
CA GLY A 111 10.92 -5.30 -34.33
C GLY A 111 12.30 -4.69 -34.61
N LEU A 112 13.17 -4.70 -33.58
CA LEU A 112 14.56 -4.24 -33.66
C LEU A 112 15.35 -5.05 -34.70
N GLY A 113 15.31 -4.61 -35.95
CA GLY A 113 15.93 -5.27 -37.09
C GLY A 113 16.33 -4.27 -38.16
N ASN A 114 17.66 -4.10 -38.31
CA ASN A 114 18.35 -3.37 -39.38
C ASN A 114 18.48 -1.84 -39.30
N ASP A 115 18.55 -1.23 -38.10
CA ASP A 115 19.07 0.16 -37.99
C ASP A 115 20.62 0.26 -38.07
N ARG A 116 21.17 -0.50 -39.03
CA ARG A 116 22.52 -0.37 -39.58
C ARG A 116 22.48 -0.73 -41.07
N ASN A 117 21.95 0.16 -41.92
CA ASN A 117 22.46 0.46 -43.28
C ASN A 117 21.53 1.37 -44.12
N THR A 118 21.45 2.65 -43.79
CA THR A 118 20.84 3.68 -44.66
C THR A 118 21.61 5.02 -44.66
N ARG A 119 22.95 5.00 -44.55
CA ARG A 119 23.73 6.19 -44.92
C ARG A 119 23.95 6.20 -46.44
N GLY A 120 23.26 7.12 -47.11
CA GLY A 120 23.10 7.14 -48.56
C GLY A 120 24.39 7.26 -49.37
N VAL A 121 24.32 6.72 -50.59
CA VAL A 121 25.33 6.83 -51.64
C VAL A 121 25.67 8.29 -51.93
N ASN A 122 26.97 8.62 -51.94
CA ASN A 122 27.49 9.76 -52.69
C ASN A 122 28.67 9.29 -53.54
N THR A 123 28.46 9.26 -54.85
CA THR A 123 29.48 8.97 -55.86
C THR A 123 30.44 10.16 -56.00
N GLY A 124 31.74 9.92 -55.79
CA GLY A 124 32.82 10.87 -56.04
C GLY A 124 34.08 10.11 -56.45
N ASP A 125 34.78 10.60 -57.47
CA ASP A 125 35.72 9.82 -58.28
C ASP A 125 37.19 9.90 -57.81
N ALA A 126 38.01 9.01 -58.38
CA ALA A 126 39.47 9.05 -58.57
C ALA A 126 40.44 8.45 -57.52
N THR A 127 41.13 7.42 -58.02
CA THR A 127 42.58 7.08 -57.90
C THR A 127 43.14 6.18 -56.79
N CYS A 128 43.74 5.08 -57.27
CA CYS A 128 44.42 3.96 -56.62
C CYS A 128 45.64 4.30 -55.74
N TYR A 129 45.81 3.55 -54.63
CA TYR A 129 46.98 2.72 -54.21
C TYR A 129 46.67 2.05 -52.83
N GLY A 130 47.17 0.87 -52.44
CA GLY A 130 47.85 -0.21 -53.19
C GLY A 130 48.68 -1.16 -52.30
N SER A 131 48.22 -2.42 -52.10
CA SER A 131 48.85 -3.49 -51.25
C SER A 131 48.93 -3.20 -49.73
N SER A 132 49.12 -4.17 -48.82
CA SER A 132 48.80 -5.63 -48.76
C SER A 132 49.13 -6.15 -47.35
N ALA A 133 48.38 -7.16 -46.86
CA ALA A 133 48.80 -8.21 -45.91
C ALA A 133 49.20 -7.88 -44.43
N ASP A 134 48.50 -8.58 -43.52
CA ASP A 134 49.06 -9.54 -42.53
C ASP A 134 49.36 -9.23 -41.03
N TYR A 135 48.64 -10.02 -40.20
CA TYR A 135 48.95 -10.69 -38.91
C TYR A 135 49.19 -9.96 -37.56
N MET A 136 48.37 -10.38 -36.57
CA MET A 136 48.64 -10.78 -35.16
C MET A 136 49.60 -9.95 -34.28
N GLU A 137 49.14 -9.39 -33.14
CA GLU A 137 48.90 -10.04 -31.82
C GLU A 137 50.18 -10.14 -30.96
N GLU A 138 50.19 -9.48 -29.79
CA GLU A 138 50.39 -10.09 -28.45
C GLU A 138 50.56 -9.01 -27.34
N CYS A 139 50.25 -9.38 -26.10
CA CYS A 139 50.22 -8.54 -24.89
C CYS A 139 51.60 -8.25 -24.26
N GLY A 140 51.70 -7.21 -23.40
CA GLY A 140 52.86 -7.03 -22.51
C GLY A 140 52.78 -5.81 -21.55
N PRO A 141 53.10 -5.91 -20.24
CA PRO A 141 52.64 -4.92 -19.23
C PRO A 141 53.73 -4.20 -18.40
N SER A 142 53.37 -3.11 -17.71
CA SER A 142 53.99 -2.55 -16.47
C SER A 142 53.01 -1.50 -15.88
N GLN A 143 52.58 -1.45 -14.61
CA GLN A 143 53.28 -1.38 -13.31
C GLN A 143 54.35 -0.27 -13.24
N SER A 144 54.43 0.63 -12.23
CA SER A 144 53.62 0.86 -11.01
C SER A 144 54.05 2.16 -10.28
N ARG A 145 53.31 2.56 -9.23
CA ARG A 145 53.68 3.39 -8.04
C ARG A 145 53.76 4.93 -8.10
N ASP A 146 52.82 5.53 -7.37
CA ASP A 146 52.98 6.43 -6.20
C ASP A 146 54.20 7.37 -6.08
N GLN A 147 53.93 8.68 -6.01
CA GLN A 147 54.06 9.43 -4.74
C GLN A 147 53.47 10.86 -4.77
N VAL A 148 52.92 11.24 -3.61
CA VAL A 148 52.43 12.56 -3.15
C VAL A 148 53.16 12.78 -1.80
N PRO A 149 53.69 13.98 -1.43
CA PRO A 149 52.82 15.00 -0.79
C PRO A 149 53.26 16.50 -0.83
N ASP A 150 52.37 17.31 -0.23
CA ASP A 150 52.53 18.65 0.37
C ASP A 150 52.71 19.91 -0.53
N SER A 151 52.24 21.13 -0.17
CA SER A 151 51.06 21.62 0.60
C SER A 151 50.98 23.18 0.55
N PHE A 152 49.86 23.76 1.01
CA PHE A 152 49.58 25.18 1.38
C PHE A 152 48.97 26.20 0.38
N ASN A 153 47.66 26.44 0.60
CA ASN A 153 46.91 27.71 0.83
C ASN A 153 47.25 29.03 0.09
N GLU A 154 46.22 29.67 -0.48
CA GLU A 154 45.45 30.84 0.04
C GLU A 154 44.24 31.07 -0.92
N THR A 155 42.96 31.15 -0.49
CA THR A 155 42.19 32.37 -0.10
C THR A 155 42.35 33.58 -1.05
N GLU A 156 41.33 34.34 -1.48
CA GLU A 156 39.94 34.48 -1.00
C GLU A 156 39.05 35.27 -2.01
N ASN A 157 37.73 35.26 -1.76
CA ASN A 157 36.74 36.33 -2.03
C ASN A 157 36.03 36.53 -3.38
N MET A 158 34.78 36.97 -3.18
CA MET A 158 33.64 37.11 -4.09
C MET A 158 33.18 38.57 -4.06
N HIS A 159 32.66 39.11 -5.18
CA HIS A 159 31.95 40.39 -5.15
C HIS A 159 30.81 40.44 -6.17
N THR A 160 29.58 40.47 -5.67
CA THR A 160 28.35 40.82 -6.39
C THR A 160 27.90 42.22 -5.98
N VAL A 161 27.56 43.08 -6.95
CA VAL A 161 26.69 44.26 -6.76
C VAL A 161 25.85 44.44 -8.04
N SER A 162 24.59 44.84 -7.86
CA SER A 162 23.55 45.01 -8.89
C SER A 162 23.35 46.49 -9.28
N GLY A 163 22.71 46.78 -10.41
CA GLY A 163 21.94 48.05 -10.56
C GLY A 163 21.81 48.69 -11.96
N SER A 164 20.59 48.60 -12.52
CA SER A 164 19.82 49.66 -13.21
C SER A 164 20.29 50.29 -14.56
N ASP A 165 19.44 50.07 -15.57
CA ASP A 165 18.88 51.02 -16.56
C ASP A 165 19.74 52.13 -17.21
N THR A 166 19.86 52.10 -18.55
CA THR A 166 19.14 53.06 -19.43
C THR A 166 19.26 52.70 -20.93
N CYS A 167 18.27 53.12 -21.73
CA CYS A 167 18.14 52.80 -23.15
C CYS A 167 18.96 53.74 -24.05
N GLN A 168 19.44 53.25 -25.21
CA GLN A 168 19.57 54.09 -26.42
C GLN A 168 19.60 53.27 -27.72
N ASP A 169 19.11 53.88 -28.80
CA ASP A 169 18.82 53.26 -30.11
C ASP A 169 20.03 52.73 -30.88
N GLY A 170 19.76 51.75 -31.76
CA GLY A 170 20.74 51.19 -32.68
C GLY A 170 20.15 50.24 -33.72
N ASP A 171 19.18 50.69 -34.52
CA ASP A 171 18.56 49.92 -35.61
C ASP A 171 19.59 49.26 -36.54
N LYS A 172 19.71 47.93 -36.45
CA LYS A 172 20.09 47.07 -37.57
C LYS A 172 19.29 45.77 -37.51
N GLN A 173 18.41 45.62 -38.50
CA GLN A 173 17.84 44.32 -38.85
C GLN A 173 18.97 43.36 -39.19
N ASP A 174 19.07 42.25 -38.46
CA ASP A 174 19.53 41.01 -39.05
C ASP A 174 18.61 39.87 -38.60
N SER A 175 17.97 39.25 -39.58
CA SER A 175 16.87 38.31 -39.35
C SER A 175 17.41 36.93 -39.03
N SER A 176 17.56 36.62 -37.74
CA SER A 176 17.57 35.23 -37.28
C SER A 176 16.34 34.95 -36.42
N PHE A 177 15.22 34.66 -37.10
CA PHE A 177 14.27 33.70 -36.56
C PHE A 177 15.05 32.39 -36.41
N ARG A 178 15.62 32.15 -35.22
CA ARG A 178 16.03 30.81 -34.81
C ARG A 178 14.73 30.04 -34.62
N CYS A 179 14.23 29.49 -35.71
CA CYS A 179 13.23 28.45 -35.69
C CYS A 179 13.82 27.33 -34.82
N GLU A 180 13.25 27.13 -33.64
CA GLU A 180 13.44 25.89 -32.92
C GLU A 180 12.87 24.80 -33.81
N GLN A 181 13.74 24.14 -34.56
CA GLN A 181 13.37 22.91 -35.24
C GLN A 181 12.99 21.94 -34.12
N PRO A 182 11.76 21.39 -34.12
CA PRO A 182 11.44 20.30 -33.22
C PRO A 182 12.50 19.24 -33.44
N CYS A 183 13.22 18.88 -32.38
CA CYS A 183 14.07 17.70 -32.43
C CYS A 183 13.13 16.56 -32.82
N VAL A 184 13.43 15.83 -33.90
CA VAL A 184 12.60 14.68 -34.27
C VAL A 184 12.74 13.69 -33.12
N PRO A 185 11.66 13.39 -32.36
CA PRO A 185 11.78 12.56 -31.18
C PRO A 185 12.37 11.21 -31.59
N THR A 186 13.30 10.73 -30.78
CA THR A 186 13.84 9.38 -30.92
C THR A 186 12.70 8.35 -30.82
N GLY A 187 12.92 7.13 -31.32
CA GLY A 187 11.88 6.09 -31.30
C GLY A 187 11.32 5.80 -29.91
N GLU A 188 12.15 5.98 -28.86
CA GLU A 188 11.76 5.82 -27.47
C GLU A 188 11.03 7.06 -26.91
N GLU A 189 11.50 8.29 -27.16
CA GLU A 189 10.77 9.52 -26.79
C GLU A 189 9.37 9.55 -27.41
N ALA A 190 9.27 9.21 -28.70
CA ALA A 190 7.98 9.14 -29.39
C ALA A 190 7.09 8.05 -28.78
N TRP A 191 7.63 6.90 -28.38
CA TRP A 191 6.85 5.87 -27.68
C TRP A 191 6.36 6.39 -26.32
N GLU A 192 7.23 7.03 -25.55
CA GLU A 192 6.93 7.58 -24.22
C GLU A 192 5.80 8.62 -24.27
N GLU A 193 5.83 9.55 -25.23
CA GLU A 193 4.75 10.53 -25.44
C GLU A 193 3.38 9.85 -25.64
N HIS A 194 3.31 8.81 -26.47
CA HIS A 194 2.05 8.09 -26.71
C HIS A 194 1.64 7.21 -25.51
N GLY A 195 2.61 6.63 -24.81
CA GLY A 195 2.39 5.81 -23.63
C GLY A 195 1.87 6.61 -22.44
N CYS A 196 2.42 7.80 -22.18
CA CYS A 196 1.92 8.70 -21.13
C CYS A 196 0.47 9.14 -21.38
N VAL A 197 0.12 9.48 -22.62
CA VAL A 197 -1.27 9.82 -22.97
C VAL A 197 -2.21 8.63 -22.76
N LEU A 198 -1.78 7.39 -23.05
CA LEU A 198 -2.58 6.20 -22.73
C LEU A 198 -2.70 5.95 -21.22
N TRP A 199 -1.66 6.25 -20.44
CA TRP A 199 -1.69 6.14 -18.97
C TRP A 199 -2.75 7.07 -18.37
N ASP A 200 -2.75 8.34 -18.77
CA ASP A 200 -3.76 9.33 -18.35
C ASP A 200 -5.17 8.88 -18.76
N LEU A 201 -5.34 8.43 -20.01
CA LEU A 201 -6.65 8.03 -20.53
C LEU A 201 -7.19 6.77 -19.86
N ALA A 202 -6.34 5.81 -19.46
CA ALA A 202 -6.73 4.57 -18.79
C ALA A 202 -7.36 4.78 -17.40
N ALA A 203 -7.23 5.97 -16.80
CA ALA A 203 -7.96 6.32 -15.59
C ALA A 203 -9.50 6.37 -15.80
N SER A 204 -9.97 6.63 -17.02
CA SER A 204 -11.40 6.62 -17.36
C SER A 204 -11.88 5.21 -17.68
N LYS A 205 -12.96 4.76 -17.04
CA LYS A 205 -13.60 3.45 -17.27
C LYS A 205 -13.88 3.18 -18.76
N THR A 206 -14.51 4.15 -19.44
CA THR A 206 -14.92 4.01 -20.85
C THR A 206 -13.72 3.89 -21.80
N HIS A 207 -12.61 4.57 -21.51
CA HIS A 207 -11.38 4.44 -22.28
C HIS A 207 -10.66 3.14 -21.95
N ALA A 208 -10.63 2.73 -20.68
CA ALA A 208 -10.02 1.49 -20.24
C ALA A 208 -10.66 0.27 -20.90
N GLU A 209 -12.00 0.24 -20.97
CA GLU A 209 -12.79 -0.79 -21.68
C GLU A 209 -12.44 -0.80 -23.18
N LEU A 210 -12.50 0.35 -23.86
CA LEU A 210 -12.09 0.46 -25.26
C LEU A 210 -10.63 0.01 -25.51
N MET A 211 -9.71 0.29 -24.58
CA MET A 211 -8.31 -0.12 -24.73
C MET A 211 -8.14 -1.63 -24.65
N VAL A 212 -8.83 -2.32 -23.73
CA VAL A 212 -8.75 -3.80 -23.64
C VAL A 212 -9.44 -4.48 -24.82
N GLU A 213 -10.56 -3.93 -25.32
CA GLU A 213 -11.18 -4.36 -26.59
C GLU A 213 -10.22 -4.24 -27.79
N ASN A 214 -9.27 -3.29 -27.73
CA ASN A 214 -8.31 -3.02 -28.80
C ASN A 214 -6.89 -3.57 -28.52
N LEU A 215 -6.81 -4.65 -27.73
CA LEU A 215 -5.60 -5.45 -27.49
C LEU A 215 -4.43 -4.67 -26.84
N ILE A 216 -4.72 -3.72 -25.96
CA ILE A 216 -3.66 -3.01 -25.23
C ILE A 216 -2.83 -3.96 -24.35
N LEU A 217 -3.47 -4.96 -23.73
CA LEU A 217 -2.81 -5.84 -22.76
C LEU A 217 -1.73 -6.68 -23.45
N GLU A 218 -1.99 -7.16 -24.66
CA GLU A 218 -1.03 -7.85 -25.53
C GLU A 218 0.16 -6.97 -25.92
N VAL A 219 -0.09 -5.69 -26.21
CA VAL A 219 0.96 -4.72 -26.56
C VAL A 219 1.84 -4.43 -25.34
N LEU A 220 1.24 -4.20 -24.17
CA LEU A 220 1.99 -3.94 -22.93
C LEU A 220 2.73 -5.19 -22.45
N LEU A 221 2.13 -6.38 -22.55
CA LEU A 221 2.77 -7.66 -22.27
C LEU A 221 4.04 -7.87 -23.11
N ALA A 222 3.99 -7.53 -24.40
CA ALA A 222 5.15 -7.60 -25.27
C ALA A 222 6.27 -6.61 -24.86
N HIS A 223 5.92 -5.43 -24.33
CA HIS A 223 6.93 -4.51 -23.79
C HIS A 223 7.51 -4.99 -22.46
N LEU A 224 6.69 -5.43 -21.51
CA LEU A 224 7.17 -5.96 -20.23
C LEU A 224 8.06 -7.21 -20.41
N ALA A 225 7.83 -8.01 -21.45
CA ALA A 225 8.63 -9.20 -21.77
C ALA A 225 10.00 -8.90 -22.44
N PHE A 226 10.14 -7.78 -23.15
CA PHE A 226 11.28 -7.55 -24.06
C PHE A 226 11.96 -6.17 -23.95
N SER A 227 11.36 -5.20 -23.26
CA SER A 227 11.93 -3.86 -23.08
C SER A 227 13.17 -3.91 -22.19
N GLN A 228 14.18 -3.11 -22.56
CA GLN A 228 15.32 -2.77 -21.69
C GLN A 228 15.19 -1.36 -21.09
N SER A 229 14.17 -0.61 -21.50
CA SER A 229 13.92 0.75 -21.00
C SER A 229 13.02 0.69 -19.77
N VAL A 230 13.59 1.08 -18.64
CA VAL A 230 12.90 1.24 -17.34
C VAL A 230 11.67 2.14 -17.48
N ARG A 231 11.78 3.25 -18.22
CA ARG A 231 10.69 4.20 -18.42
C ARG A 231 9.52 3.60 -19.22
N ILE A 232 9.81 2.76 -20.22
CA ILE A 232 8.79 2.01 -20.96
C ILE A 232 8.08 1.04 -20.01
N THR A 233 8.82 0.32 -19.17
CA THR A 233 8.28 -0.61 -18.18
C THR A 233 7.41 0.07 -17.13
N GLU A 234 7.86 1.22 -16.59
CA GLU A 234 7.09 2.06 -15.66
C GLU A 234 5.75 2.46 -16.28
N ILE A 235 5.76 2.98 -17.52
CA ILE A 235 4.54 3.39 -18.23
C ILE A 235 3.63 2.19 -18.50
N CYS A 236 4.17 1.02 -18.85
CA CYS A 236 3.36 -0.19 -19.05
C CYS A 236 2.67 -0.64 -17.75
N LEU A 237 3.41 -0.68 -16.63
CA LEU A 237 2.86 -1.00 -15.31
C LEU A 237 1.82 0.04 -14.88
N GLY A 238 2.08 1.32 -15.14
CA GLY A 238 1.18 2.43 -14.86
C GLY A 238 -0.15 2.35 -15.60
N ILE A 239 -0.12 2.07 -16.91
CA ILE A 239 -1.33 1.83 -17.71
C ILE A 239 -2.10 0.63 -17.15
N ILE A 240 -1.45 -0.53 -16.96
CA ILE A 240 -2.13 -1.74 -16.43
C ILE A 240 -2.70 -1.48 -15.03
N GLY A 241 -1.97 -0.74 -14.18
CA GLY A 241 -2.43 -0.33 -12.85
C GLY A 241 -3.63 0.60 -12.87
N ASN A 242 -3.83 1.39 -13.93
CA ASN A 242 -5.06 2.19 -14.11
C ASN A 242 -6.21 1.34 -14.68
N LEU A 243 -5.92 0.43 -15.62
CA LEU A 243 -6.90 -0.54 -16.12
C LEU A 243 -7.43 -1.42 -14.97
N ALA A 244 -6.56 -1.86 -14.06
CA ALA A 244 -6.88 -2.67 -12.89
C ALA A 244 -7.89 -2.02 -11.92
N CYS A 245 -8.10 -0.70 -11.97
CA CYS A 245 -9.11 -0.01 -11.18
C CYS A 245 -10.55 -0.27 -11.67
N HIS A 246 -10.73 -0.87 -12.86
CA HIS A 246 -12.04 -1.09 -13.49
C HIS A 246 -12.34 -2.58 -13.63
N GLU A 247 -13.57 -2.99 -13.28
CA GLU A 247 -13.93 -4.41 -13.16
C GLU A 247 -13.80 -5.20 -14.47
N VAL A 248 -14.23 -4.64 -15.60
CA VAL A 248 -14.15 -5.31 -16.92
C VAL A 248 -12.68 -5.46 -17.36
N PRO A 249 -11.86 -4.40 -17.44
CA PRO A 249 -10.43 -4.53 -17.70
C PRO A 249 -9.68 -5.45 -16.71
N MET A 250 -10.03 -5.47 -15.42
CA MET A 250 -9.45 -6.42 -14.44
C MET A 250 -9.73 -7.89 -14.83
N LYS A 251 -10.95 -8.23 -15.28
CA LYS A 251 -11.26 -9.58 -15.81
C LYS A 251 -10.36 -9.91 -17.01
N HIS A 252 -10.15 -8.97 -17.94
CA HIS A 252 -9.25 -9.16 -19.08
C HIS A 252 -7.77 -9.32 -18.67
N ILE A 253 -7.28 -8.57 -17.69
CA ILE A 253 -5.91 -8.72 -17.15
C ILE A 253 -5.68 -10.15 -16.65
N ILE A 254 -6.64 -10.69 -15.89
CA ILE A 254 -6.55 -12.04 -15.32
C ILE A 254 -6.66 -13.12 -16.41
N SER A 255 -7.45 -12.88 -17.46
CA SER A 255 -7.56 -13.79 -18.62
C SER A 255 -6.37 -13.69 -19.59
N THR A 256 -5.50 -12.69 -19.48
CA THR A 256 -4.33 -12.52 -20.35
C THR A 256 -3.19 -13.43 -19.89
N ASN A 257 -3.11 -14.61 -20.47
CA ASN A 257 -2.13 -15.65 -20.11
C ASN A 257 -0.68 -15.15 -20.12
N GLY A 258 0.02 -15.27 -18.98
CA GLY A 258 1.41 -14.85 -18.79
C GLY A 258 1.58 -13.41 -18.29
N LEU A 259 0.50 -12.61 -18.23
CA LEU A 259 0.59 -11.20 -17.83
C LEU A 259 0.85 -11.04 -16.33
N ILE A 260 0.17 -11.80 -15.47
CA ILE A 260 0.36 -11.73 -14.01
C ILE A 260 1.78 -12.18 -13.65
N GLU A 261 2.28 -13.25 -14.25
CA GLU A 261 3.64 -13.75 -14.04
C GLU A 261 4.69 -12.70 -14.43
N ILE A 262 4.52 -12.05 -15.59
CA ILE A 262 5.42 -11.00 -16.05
C ILE A 262 5.32 -9.74 -15.18
N ILE A 263 4.14 -9.38 -14.64
CA ILE A 263 3.99 -8.28 -13.67
C ILE A 263 4.76 -8.61 -12.37
N VAL A 264 4.61 -9.83 -11.87
CA VAL A 264 5.30 -10.31 -10.65
C VAL A 264 6.83 -10.33 -10.84
N ASP A 265 7.32 -10.70 -12.02
CA ASP A 265 8.74 -10.63 -12.36
C ASP A 265 9.32 -9.19 -12.28
N GLN A 266 8.50 -8.15 -12.45
CA GLN A 266 8.95 -6.76 -12.32
C GLN A 266 9.35 -6.38 -10.87
N LEU A 267 8.97 -7.17 -9.86
CA LEU A 267 9.46 -6.99 -8.48
C LEU A 267 10.99 -7.18 -8.35
N PHE A 268 11.64 -7.77 -9.35
CA PHE A 268 13.10 -7.95 -9.40
C PHE A 268 13.85 -6.81 -10.12
N LEU A 269 13.15 -5.77 -10.55
CA LEU A 269 13.78 -4.51 -10.95
C LEU A 269 14.27 -3.74 -9.73
N ASP A 270 15.35 -2.97 -9.88
CA ASP A 270 15.87 -2.07 -8.84
C ASP A 270 15.40 -0.62 -9.00
N ASP A 271 14.63 -0.31 -10.04
CA ASP A 271 14.06 1.02 -10.25
C ASP A 271 12.89 1.30 -9.30
N THR A 272 12.91 2.48 -8.69
CA THR A 272 11.92 2.87 -7.67
C THR A 272 10.53 3.12 -8.26
N GLN A 273 10.42 3.71 -9.46
CA GLN A 273 9.14 4.03 -10.07
C GLN A 273 8.45 2.76 -10.59
N CYS A 274 9.20 1.87 -11.25
CA CYS A 274 8.72 0.55 -11.63
C CYS A 274 8.24 -0.26 -10.42
N LEU A 275 9.00 -0.28 -9.32
CA LEU A 275 8.61 -1.00 -8.11
C LEU A 275 7.37 -0.39 -7.44
N CYS A 276 7.21 0.94 -7.43
CA CYS A 276 6.00 1.60 -6.95
C CYS A 276 4.76 1.15 -7.74
N GLU A 277 4.82 1.17 -9.07
CA GLU A 277 3.68 0.79 -9.93
C GLU A 277 3.41 -0.72 -9.89
N ALA A 278 4.45 -1.56 -9.81
CA ALA A 278 4.29 -2.99 -9.61
C ALA A 278 3.60 -3.31 -8.27
N CYS A 279 4.04 -2.67 -7.16
CA CYS A 279 3.38 -2.84 -5.87
C CYS A 279 1.93 -2.36 -5.91
N ARG A 280 1.66 -1.18 -6.49
CA ARG A 280 0.31 -0.62 -6.63
C ARG A 280 -0.63 -1.58 -7.39
N LEU A 281 -0.18 -2.09 -8.53
CA LEU A 281 -0.94 -3.02 -9.36
C LEU A 281 -1.20 -4.36 -8.66
N LEU A 282 -0.19 -4.93 -8.00
CA LEU A 282 -0.34 -6.19 -7.25
C LEU A 282 -1.30 -6.04 -6.05
N THR A 283 -1.23 -4.93 -5.32
CA THR A 283 -2.20 -4.58 -4.26
C THR A 283 -3.63 -4.50 -4.82
N SER A 284 -3.83 -3.79 -5.93
CA SER A 284 -5.15 -3.72 -6.59
C SER A 284 -5.65 -5.09 -7.07
N GLY A 285 -4.75 -5.97 -7.53
CA GLY A 285 -5.06 -7.35 -7.89
C GLY A 285 -5.53 -8.20 -6.71
N LEU A 286 -4.82 -8.13 -5.57
CA LEU A 286 -5.17 -8.83 -4.33
C LEU A 286 -6.47 -8.32 -3.69
N GLN A 287 -6.77 -7.02 -3.82
CA GLN A 287 -8.02 -6.42 -3.34
C GLN A 287 -9.21 -6.60 -4.31
N SER A 288 -8.98 -7.17 -5.49
CA SER A 288 -10.05 -7.47 -6.45
C SER A 288 -10.90 -8.69 -6.05
N GLY A 289 -12.10 -8.82 -6.60
CA GLY A 289 -12.97 -10.00 -6.46
C GLY A 289 -12.41 -11.31 -7.07
N LYS A 290 -11.13 -11.34 -7.46
CA LYS A 290 -10.39 -12.47 -8.03
C LYS A 290 -8.99 -12.61 -7.41
N CYS A 291 -8.84 -12.24 -6.14
CA CYS A 291 -7.59 -12.26 -5.37
C CYS A 291 -6.75 -13.55 -5.50
N ASN A 292 -7.38 -14.73 -5.63
CA ASN A 292 -6.69 -16.03 -5.68
C ASN A 292 -5.61 -16.11 -6.76
N THR A 293 -5.85 -15.65 -7.99
CA THR A 293 -4.86 -15.77 -9.08
C THR A 293 -3.62 -14.90 -8.81
N TRP A 294 -3.82 -13.72 -8.21
CA TRP A 294 -2.74 -12.84 -7.79
C TRP A 294 -1.96 -13.43 -6.60
N ALA A 295 -2.66 -13.99 -5.61
CA ALA A 295 -2.03 -14.68 -4.49
C ALA A 295 -1.21 -15.89 -4.97
N GLU A 296 -1.77 -16.76 -5.81
CA GLU A 296 -1.07 -17.92 -6.38
C GLU A 296 0.23 -17.53 -7.12
N ALA A 297 0.23 -16.41 -7.85
CA ALA A 297 1.44 -15.91 -8.50
C ALA A 297 2.52 -15.44 -7.50
N LEU A 298 2.12 -14.87 -6.36
CA LEU A 298 3.02 -14.39 -5.30
C LEU A 298 3.52 -15.48 -4.33
N GLN A 299 3.11 -16.74 -4.48
CA GLN A 299 3.33 -17.79 -3.47
C GLN A 299 4.80 -18.24 -3.28
N SER A 300 5.73 -17.83 -4.15
CA SER A 300 7.13 -18.23 -4.04
C SER A 300 7.84 -17.52 -2.90
N GLU A 301 8.54 -18.27 -2.04
CA GLU A 301 9.40 -17.72 -0.98
C GLU A 301 10.45 -16.73 -1.53
N HIS A 302 10.88 -16.89 -2.79
CA HIS A 302 11.78 -15.95 -3.47
C HIS A 302 11.10 -14.59 -3.78
N ILE A 303 9.81 -14.60 -4.11
CA ILE A 303 9.02 -13.38 -4.39
C ILE A 303 8.73 -12.67 -3.06
N LEU A 304 8.22 -13.41 -2.07
CA LEU A 304 7.94 -12.88 -0.73
C LEU A 304 9.21 -12.32 -0.07
N GLY A 305 10.34 -13.02 -0.24
CA GLY A 305 11.66 -12.56 0.19
C GLY A 305 12.12 -11.28 -0.52
N ARG A 306 11.85 -11.12 -1.82
CA ARG A 306 12.14 -9.86 -2.55
C ARG A 306 11.26 -8.71 -2.05
N ILE A 307 9.97 -8.94 -1.82
CA ILE A 307 9.06 -7.93 -1.26
C ILE A 307 9.59 -7.47 0.12
N MET A 308 9.85 -8.39 1.03
CA MET A 308 10.41 -8.07 2.36
C MET A 308 11.77 -7.35 2.27
N TRP A 309 12.65 -7.77 1.37
CA TRP A 309 13.96 -7.13 1.17
C TRP A 309 13.81 -5.67 0.68
N VAL A 310 12.84 -5.39 -0.20
CA VAL A 310 12.56 -4.01 -0.66
C VAL A 310 12.10 -3.14 0.51
N ALA A 311 11.15 -3.61 1.33
CA ALA A 311 10.72 -2.90 2.55
C ALA A 311 11.88 -2.64 3.53
N GLU A 312 12.78 -3.62 3.74
CA GLU A 312 13.91 -3.49 4.67
C GLU A 312 14.99 -2.50 4.17
N ASN A 313 15.16 -2.34 2.85
CA ASN A 313 16.31 -1.62 2.27
C ASN A 313 15.97 -0.31 1.55
N THR A 314 14.69 0.01 1.30
CA THR A 314 14.30 1.27 0.65
C THR A 314 14.46 2.48 1.57
N LEU A 315 14.97 3.59 1.03
CA LEU A 315 14.94 4.91 1.67
C LEU A 315 13.83 5.82 1.10
N ASN A 316 13.17 5.39 0.02
CA ASN A 316 12.08 6.13 -0.60
C ASN A 316 10.76 5.83 0.14
N ALA A 317 10.14 6.85 0.72
CA ALA A 317 8.92 6.74 1.52
C ALA A 317 7.72 6.24 0.71
N GLN A 318 7.54 6.70 -0.54
CA GLN A 318 6.45 6.26 -1.41
C GLN A 318 6.59 4.77 -1.76
N LEU A 319 7.80 4.30 -2.08
CA LEU A 319 8.04 2.87 -2.31
C LEU A 319 7.82 2.04 -1.04
N LEU A 320 8.26 2.54 0.12
CA LEU A 320 8.01 1.86 1.40
C LEU A 320 6.51 1.73 1.68
N GLU A 321 5.74 2.81 1.50
CA GLU A 321 4.29 2.81 1.64
C GLU A 321 3.62 1.78 0.71
N LYS A 322 3.96 1.78 -0.59
CA LYS A 322 3.34 0.83 -1.54
C LYS A 322 3.77 -0.60 -1.30
N ASN A 323 5.01 -0.85 -0.86
CA ASN A 323 5.50 -2.19 -0.58
C ASN A 323 4.94 -2.77 0.72
N VAL A 324 4.82 -1.97 1.78
CA VAL A 324 4.12 -2.38 3.02
C VAL A 324 2.61 -2.51 2.76
N GLY A 325 2.02 -1.67 1.90
CA GLY A 325 0.65 -1.84 1.42
C GLY A 325 0.42 -3.14 0.65
N LEU A 326 1.41 -3.62 -0.12
CA LEU A 326 1.38 -4.94 -0.74
C LEU A 326 1.47 -6.06 0.31
N LEU A 327 2.33 -5.94 1.32
CA LEU A 327 2.38 -6.90 2.44
C LEU A 327 1.05 -6.96 3.19
N LEU A 328 0.43 -5.81 3.48
CA LEU A 328 -0.90 -5.72 4.09
C LEU A 328 -1.95 -6.42 3.23
N ALA A 329 -2.02 -6.14 1.93
CA ALA A 329 -2.97 -6.78 1.02
C ALA A 329 -2.77 -8.31 0.95
N ILE A 330 -1.53 -8.82 1.06
CA ILE A 330 -1.26 -10.26 1.16
C ILE A 330 -1.85 -10.83 2.48
N LEU A 331 -1.69 -10.15 3.61
CA LEU A 331 -2.26 -10.56 4.91
C LEU A 331 -3.80 -10.52 4.92
N GLU A 332 -4.40 -9.52 4.26
CA GLU A 332 -5.85 -9.33 4.16
C GLU A 332 -6.51 -10.29 3.16
N SER A 333 -5.77 -10.76 2.14
CA SER A 333 -6.26 -11.70 1.13
C SER A 333 -6.48 -13.11 1.70
N GLN A 334 -7.41 -13.28 2.65
CA GLN A 334 -7.64 -14.53 3.38
C GLN A 334 -8.53 -15.52 2.62
N GLN A 335 -7.90 -16.46 1.91
CA GLN A 335 -8.53 -17.70 1.44
C GLN A 335 -7.62 -18.90 1.81
N GLU A 336 -8.03 -20.14 1.55
CA GLU A 336 -7.33 -21.34 2.05
C GLU A 336 -5.85 -21.44 1.60
N ALA A 337 -5.53 -20.88 0.42
CA ALA A 337 -4.15 -20.77 -0.10
C ALA A 337 -3.25 -19.87 0.77
N SER A 338 -3.81 -18.82 1.38
CA SER A 338 -3.10 -17.77 2.12
C SER A 338 -2.41 -18.27 3.39
N SER A 339 -2.81 -19.45 3.88
CA SER A 339 -2.10 -20.18 4.94
C SER A 339 -0.64 -20.50 4.56
N VAL A 340 -0.33 -20.69 3.28
CA VAL A 340 1.03 -20.97 2.78
C VAL A 340 1.85 -19.69 2.67
N HIS A 341 1.25 -18.59 2.19
CA HIS A 341 1.89 -17.27 2.14
C HIS A 341 2.24 -16.77 3.53
N LEU A 342 1.26 -16.81 4.45
CA LEU A 342 1.43 -16.38 5.83
C LEU A 342 2.54 -17.18 6.51
N LEU A 343 2.50 -18.51 6.43
CA LEU A 343 3.57 -19.36 6.99
C LEU A 343 4.95 -19.05 6.40
N SER A 344 5.03 -18.62 5.14
CA SER A 344 6.29 -18.26 4.49
C SER A 344 6.79 -16.87 4.94
N LEU A 345 5.92 -15.87 4.99
CA LEU A 345 6.23 -14.54 5.52
C LEU A 345 6.66 -14.58 7.00
N MET A 346 6.00 -15.39 7.82
CA MET A 346 6.38 -15.59 9.22
C MET A 346 7.78 -16.22 9.34
N LYS A 347 8.10 -17.25 8.53
CA LYS A 347 9.46 -17.84 8.49
C LYS A 347 10.53 -16.85 8.02
N LEU A 348 10.19 -15.96 7.09
CA LEU A 348 11.09 -14.91 6.58
C LEU A 348 11.29 -13.76 7.58
N GLY A 349 10.51 -13.71 8.68
CA GLY A 349 10.67 -12.73 9.75
C GLY A 349 9.80 -11.48 9.61
N LEU A 350 8.64 -11.58 8.96
CA LEU A 350 7.69 -10.46 8.82
C LEU A 350 7.37 -9.74 10.16
N PRO A 351 7.14 -10.43 11.31
CA PRO A 351 6.87 -9.75 12.58
C PRO A 351 8.02 -8.82 13.01
N SER A 352 9.27 -9.28 12.89
CA SER A 352 10.45 -8.47 13.20
C SER A 352 10.65 -7.33 12.20
N LEU A 353 10.38 -7.54 10.90
CA LEU A 353 10.46 -6.48 9.90
C LEU A 353 9.49 -5.34 10.22
N LEU A 354 8.21 -5.65 10.46
CA LEU A 354 7.20 -4.63 10.74
C LEU A 354 7.51 -3.84 12.04
N VAL A 355 8.00 -4.52 13.09
CA VAL A 355 8.40 -3.84 14.34
C VAL A 355 9.63 -2.94 14.12
N ASN A 356 10.62 -3.39 13.34
CA ASN A 356 11.79 -2.56 12.99
C ASN A 356 11.40 -1.33 12.15
N LEU A 357 10.47 -1.48 11.21
CA LEU A 357 9.94 -0.37 10.41
C LEU A 357 9.17 0.62 11.30
N LEU A 358 8.31 0.14 12.21
CA LEU A 358 7.64 1.01 13.18
C LEU A 358 8.64 1.73 14.10
N ALA A 359 9.70 1.06 14.55
CA ALA A 359 10.76 1.67 15.34
C ALA A 359 11.47 2.80 14.57
N SER A 360 11.75 2.57 13.28
CA SER A 360 12.33 3.57 12.38
C SER A 360 11.42 4.79 12.25
N GLU A 361 10.15 4.62 11.86
CA GLU A 361 9.21 5.74 11.69
C GLU A 361 8.93 6.47 13.02
N MET A 362 8.81 5.76 14.14
CA MET A 362 8.70 6.36 15.47
C MET A 362 9.94 7.18 15.84
N SER A 363 11.14 6.76 15.44
CA SER A 363 12.37 7.52 15.66
C SER A 363 12.37 8.82 14.82
N THR A 364 11.90 8.75 13.57
CA THR A 364 11.75 9.91 12.69
C THR A 364 10.72 10.89 13.27
N LEU A 365 9.51 10.42 13.59
CA LEU A 365 8.40 11.22 14.12
C LEU A 365 8.76 11.97 15.42
N ARG A 366 9.66 11.42 16.24
CA ARG A 366 10.19 12.08 17.44
C ARG A 366 11.25 13.15 17.16
N GLY A 367 11.94 13.09 16.02
CA GLY A 367 12.99 14.03 15.63
C GLY A 367 12.51 15.12 14.69
N GLU A 368 11.95 14.73 13.54
CA GLU A 368 11.46 15.63 12.49
C GLU A 368 10.06 15.21 12.03
N ARG A 369 9.15 16.17 11.94
CA ARG A 369 7.79 15.93 11.44
C ARG A 369 7.73 16.18 9.94
N VAL A 370 7.54 15.09 9.21
CA VAL A 370 7.52 15.05 7.74
C VAL A 370 6.16 14.46 7.33
N PRO A 371 5.18 15.29 6.92
CA PRO A 371 3.83 14.82 6.60
C PRO A 371 3.77 13.73 5.53
N GLU A 372 4.72 13.74 4.60
CA GLU A 372 4.90 12.75 3.53
C GLU A 372 5.23 11.34 4.07
N ARG A 373 5.56 11.20 5.36
CA ARG A 373 5.81 9.91 6.02
C ARG A 373 4.66 9.41 6.89
N TYR A 374 3.58 10.18 7.05
CA TYR A 374 2.43 9.73 7.86
C TYR A 374 1.70 8.55 7.23
N GLY A 375 1.58 8.50 5.90
CA GLY A 375 1.04 7.31 5.19
C GLY A 375 1.88 6.04 5.41
N VAL A 376 3.21 6.19 5.55
CA VAL A 376 4.12 5.07 5.87
C VAL A 376 3.86 4.53 7.27
N LEU A 377 3.79 5.40 8.28
CA LEU A 377 3.45 5.02 9.65
C LEU A 377 2.09 4.31 9.71
N ASP A 378 1.10 4.86 9.02
CA ASP A 378 -0.28 4.36 9.01
C ASP A 378 -0.36 2.94 8.42
N VAL A 379 0.24 2.70 7.24
CA VAL A 379 0.22 1.37 6.61
C VAL A 379 1.04 0.32 7.37
N ILE A 380 2.13 0.72 8.04
CA ILE A 380 2.89 -0.16 8.95
C ILE A 380 2.01 -0.58 10.14
N LEU A 381 1.32 0.38 10.78
CA LEU A 381 0.43 0.08 11.90
C LEU A 381 -0.71 -0.85 11.48
N HIS A 382 -1.34 -0.63 10.32
CA HIS A 382 -2.38 -1.51 9.80
C HIS A 382 -1.84 -2.93 9.51
N ALA A 383 -0.64 -3.06 8.92
CA ALA A 383 -0.02 -4.38 8.70
C ALA A 383 0.24 -5.13 10.03
N ILE A 384 0.63 -4.41 11.09
CA ILE A 384 0.83 -4.98 12.43
C ILE A 384 -0.52 -5.32 13.08
N GLU A 385 -1.55 -4.48 12.93
CA GLU A 385 -2.89 -4.74 13.46
C GLU A 385 -3.51 -5.98 12.81
N THR A 386 -3.51 -6.08 11.49
CA THR A 386 -3.96 -7.27 10.76
C THR A 386 -3.20 -8.52 11.22
N LEU A 387 -1.88 -8.42 11.42
CA LEU A 387 -1.11 -9.54 11.98
C LEU A 387 -1.49 -9.88 13.43
N SER A 388 -1.90 -8.89 14.23
CA SER A 388 -2.37 -9.08 15.61
C SER A 388 -3.76 -9.73 15.73
N THR A 389 -4.53 -9.79 14.63
CA THR A 389 -5.84 -10.46 14.58
C THR A 389 -5.80 -11.81 13.86
N LEU A 390 -4.69 -12.17 13.20
CA LEU A 390 -4.55 -13.43 12.47
C LEU A 390 -4.48 -14.66 13.40
N ASP A 391 -5.47 -15.54 13.25
CA ASP A 391 -5.61 -16.80 14.00
C ASP A 391 -4.33 -17.64 13.95
N GLY A 392 -3.85 -18.04 15.13
CA GLY A 392 -2.64 -18.87 15.27
C GLY A 392 -1.31 -18.12 15.17
N HIS A 393 -1.31 -16.83 14.78
CA HIS A 393 -0.10 -16.01 14.64
C HIS A 393 -0.10 -14.74 15.51
N SER A 394 -1.25 -14.28 16.00
CA SER A 394 -1.37 -13.09 16.87
C SER A 394 -0.38 -13.06 18.03
N GLN A 395 -0.22 -14.18 18.74
CA GLN A 395 0.64 -14.28 19.92
C GLN A 395 2.11 -13.96 19.61
N GLU A 396 2.59 -14.22 18.40
CA GLU A 396 3.99 -13.96 18.02
C GLU A 396 4.27 -12.45 17.94
N ILE A 397 3.37 -11.69 17.33
CA ILE A 397 3.48 -10.22 17.24
C ILE A 397 3.07 -9.55 18.57
N CYS A 398 1.99 -10.00 19.21
CA CYS A 398 1.48 -9.43 20.47
C CYS A 398 2.43 -9.64 21.67
N SER A 399 3.26 -10.68 21.66
CA SER A 399 4.26 -10.91 22.72
C SER A 399 5.52 -10.05 22.57
N ASN A 400 5.64 -9.25 21.50
CA ASN A 400 6.80 -8.40 21.28
C ASN A 400 6.78 -7.17 22.22
N LYS A 401 7.75 -7.11 23.14
CA LYS A 401 7.88 -6.02 24.12
C LYS A 401 8.29 -4.68 23.52
N GLU A 402 9.02 -4.69 22.41
CA GLU A 402 9.41 -3.48 21.70
C GLU A 402 8.19 -2.87 21.01
N LEU A 403 7.39 -3.68 20.31
CA LEU A 403 6.11 -3.25 19.75
C LEU A 403 5.20 -2.61 20.81
N PHE A 404 5.02 -3.28 21.95
CA PHE A 404 4.20 -2.74 23.04
C PHE A 404 4.67 -1.37 23.50
N GLN A 405 5.99 -1.15 23.63
CA GLN A 405 6.52 0.17 23.98
C GLN A 405 6.38 1.20 22.85
N LEU A 406 6.60 0.83 21.58
CA LEU A 406 6.40 1.73 20.44
C LEU A 406 4.96 2.24 20.35
N VAL A 407 3.97 1.36 20.56
CA VAL A 407 2.54 1.72 20.59
C VAL A 407 2.21 2.59 21.81
N CYS A 408 2.73 2.26 22.99
CA CYS A 408 2.58 3.13 24.18
C CYS A 408 3.22 4.51 23.98
N ASP A 409 4.36 4.57 23.28
CA ASP A 409 5.10 5.78 22.98
C ASP A 409 4.39 6.67 21.96
N LEU A 410 3.74 6.07 20.96
CA LEU A 410 2.84 6.74 20.01
C LEU A 410 1.67 7.38 20.75
N ILE A 411 0.98 6.63 21.62
CA ILE A 411 -0.14 7.12 22.44
C ILE A 411 0.25 8.31 23.33
N LYS A 412 1.51 8.37 23.78
CA LYS A 412 2.06 9.47 24.62
C LYS A 412 2.46 10.73 23.84
N LEU A 413 2.42 10.74 22.50
CA LEU A 413 2.79 11.94 21.76
C LEU A 413 1.81 13.08 22.04
N PRO A 414 2.30 14.33 22.21
CA PRO A 414 1.49 15.45 22.68
C PRO A 414 0.65 16.10 21.56
N ASP A 415 1.03 15.87 20.30
CA ASP A 415 0.33 16.40 19.14
C ASP A 415 -0.24 15.23 18.35
N LYS A 416 -1.57 15.22 18.24
CA LYS A 416 -2.32 14.04 17.82
C LYS A 416 -3.13 14.25 16.56
N VAL A 417 -3.29 15.50 16.11
CA VAL A 417 -4.18 15.85 14.99
C VAL A 417 -3.58 15.43 13.65
N GLU A 418 -2.26 15.54 13.49
CA GLU A 418 -1.54 15.27 12.24
C GLU A 418 -1.57 13.79 11.80
N ILE A 419 -1.78 12.87 12.74
CA ILE A 419 -1.75 11.40 12.52
C ILE A 419 -2.98 10.72 13.16
N ALA A 420 -4.15 11.35 13.02
CA ALA A 420 -5.40 10.89 13.67
C ALA A 420 -5.79 9.45 13.29
N SER A 421 -5.68 9.06 12.02
CA SER A 421 -5.97 7.69 11.54
C SER A 421 -5.13 6.65 12.28
N SER A 422 -3.83 6.90 12.42
CA SER A 422 -2.88 6.00 13.07
C SER A 422 -3.19 5.78 14.55
N TYR A 423 -3.93 6.68 15.22
CA TYR A 423 -4.40 6.46 16.59
C TYR A 423 -5.59 5.51 16.69
N ALA A 424 -6.43 5.40 15.67
CA ALA A 424 -7.47 4.39 15.62
C ALA A 424 -6.84 3.00 15.62
N THR A 425 -5.97 2.77 14.63
CA THR A 425 -5.17 1.54 14.43
C THR A 425 -4.35 1.19 15.67
N ALA A 426 -3.62 2.16 16.24
CA ALA A 426 -2.83 1.96 17.46
C ALA A 426 -3.68 1.63 18.70
N SER A 427 -4.92 2.12 18.77
CA SER A 427 -5.85 1.80 19.87
C SER A 427 -6.37 0.37 19.74
N VAL A 428 -6.73 -0.08 18.54
CA VAL A 428 -7.13 -1.48 18.30
C VAL A 428 -5.97 -2.43 18.56
N LEU A 429 -4.79 -2.14 18.00
CA LEU A 429 -3.56 -2.91 18.22
C LEU A 429 -3.19 -3.02 19.72
N LEU A 430 -3.23 -1.93 20.48
CA LEU A 430 -2.98 -2.01 21.94
C LEU A 430 -4.05 -2.85 22.65
N ALA A 431 -5.32 -2.77 22.23
CA ALA A 431 -6.37 -3.61 22.80
C ALA A 431 -6.18 -5.11 22.47
N ASN A 432 -5.59 -5.45 21.33
CA ASN A 432 -5.23 -6.82 20.96
C ASN A 432 -4.03 -7.32 21.79
N ILE A 433 -2.96 -6.53 21.87
CA ILE A 433 -1.77 -6.83 22.69
C ILE A 433 -2.16 -7.07 24.16
N LEU A 434 -3.02 -6.22 24.75
CA LEU A 434 -3.51 -6.39 26.12
C LEU A 434 -4.55 -7.52 26.29
N SER A 435 -5.05 -8.10 25.20
CA SER A 435 -5.88 -9.31 25.20
C SER A 435 -5.01 -10.56 25.30
N ASP A 436 -4.00 -10.66 24.44
CA ASP A 436 -3.09 -11.81 24.36
C ASP A 436 -2.04 -11.82 25.50
N VAL A 437 -1.66 -10.66 26.02
CA VAL A 437 -0.67 -10.52 27.10
C VAL A 437 -1.23 -9.63 28.24
N PRO A 438 -2.19 -10.14 29.04
CA PRO A 438 -2.93 -9.34 30.02
C PRO A 438 -2.08 -8.83 31.20
N ASP A 439 -0.86 -9.33 31.39
CA ASP A 439 0.08 -8.85 32.40
C ASP A 439 0.65 -7.47 32.06
N LEU A 440 0.79 -7.12 30.77
CA LEU A 440 1.27 -5.81 30.32
C LEU A 440 0.37 -4.65 30.78
N ALA A 441 -0.93 -4.91 30.94
CA ALA A 441 -1.87 -3.94 31.52
C ALA A 441 -1.48 -3.52 32.95
N SER A 442 -0.74 -4.37 33.68
CA SER A 442 -0.20 -4.02 35.00
C SER A 442 1.02 -3.10 34.88
N GLU A 443 1.89 -3.32 33.88
CA GLU A 443 3.10 -2.52 33.64
C GLU A 443 2.77 -1.04 33.36
N ILE A 444 1.75 -0.78 32.53
CA ILE A 444 1.32 0.59 32.17
C ILE A 444 0.18 1.15 33.03
N SER A 445 -0.36 0.40 34.00
CA SER A 445 -1.48 0.86 34.85
C SER A 445 -1.19 2.18 35.58
N GLN A 446 0.06 2.38 36.01
CA GLN A 446 0.53 3.58 36.72
C GLN A 446 1.24 4.59 35.79
N ASP A 447 1.22 4.37 34.48
CA ASP A 447 1.73 5.32 33.49
C ASP A 447 0.66 6.38 33.20
N PHE A 448 0.66 7.44 34.01
CA PHE A 448 -0.32 8.53 33.91
C PHE A 448 -0.27 9.27 32.57
N MET A 449 0.89 9.28 31.89
CA MET A 449 1.02 9.88 30.55
C MET A 449 0.38 8.98 29.49
N CYS A 450 0.50 7.66 29.62
CA CYS A 450 -0.25 6.70 28.79
C CYS A 450 -1.76 6.84 29.02
N LEU A 451 -2.23 6.86 30.28
CA LEU A 451 -3.65 7.01 30.60
C LEU A 451 -4.21 8.33 30.06
N GLN A 452 -3.50 9.44 30.22
CA GLN A 452 -3.91 10.73 29.66
C GLN A 452 -3.90 10.70 28.13
N GLY A 453 -2.86 10.13 27.52
CA GLY A 453 -2.73 9.98 26.08
C GLY A 453 -3.84 9.12 25.44
N LEU A 454 -4.36 8.11 26.14
CA LEU A 454 -5.53 7.32 25.75
C LEU A 454 -6.81 8.14 25.77
N LEU A 455 -7.05 8.91 26.84
CA LEU A 455 -8.23 9.78 26.95
C LEU A 455 -8.22 10.87 25.86
N ASP A 456 -7.04 11.39 25.53
CA ASP A 456 -6.83 12.38 24.47
C ASP A 456 -7.04 11.84 23.04
N ILE A 457 -7.25 10.53 22.85
CA ILE A 457 -7.57 9.96 21.52
C ILE A 457 -9.08 9.97 21.23
N PHE A 458 -9.96 9.95 22.25
CA PHE A 458 -11.43 9.85 22.04
C PHE A 458 -11.99 10.82 20.98
N PRO A 459 -11.63 12.13 20.96
CA PRO A 459 -12.16 13.06 19.95
C PRO A 459 -11.65 12.79 18.52
N LEU A 460 -10.53 12.09 18.37
CA LEU A 460 -9.88 11.80 17.08
C LEU A 460 -10.47 10.57 16.40
N VAL A 461 -11.11 9.70 17.18
CA VAL A 461 -11.70 8.43 16.75
C VAL A 461 -13.22 8.41 16.95
N SER A 462 -13.86 9.57 17.09
CA SER A 462 -15.31 9.71 17.35
C SER A 462 -16.19 8.93 16.37
N ASP A 463 -15.79 8.94 15.09
CA ASP A 463 -16.48 8.23 14.00
C ASP A 463 -16.13 6.73 13.92
N ASP A 464 -15.12 6.26 14.65
CA ASP A 464 -14.67 4.87 14.65
C ASP A 464 -15.16 4.11 15.91
N VAL A 465 -16.24 3.34 15.72
CA VAL A 465 -16.86 2.53 16.77
C VAL A 465 -15.96 1.39 17.26
N GLU A 466 -15.03 0.89 16.43
CA GLU A 466 -14.06 -0.15 16.79
C GLU A 466 -12.98 0.44 17.70
N ALA A 467 -12.28 1.48 17.25
CA ALA A 467 -11.24 2.16 18.02
C ALA A 467 -11.77 2.72 19.34
N ARG A 468 -12.97 3.33 19.37
CA ARG A 468 -13.63 3.76 20.63
C ARG A 468 -13.89 2.59 21.58
N SER A 469 -14.30 1.44 21.05
CA SER A 469 -14.52 0.24 21.87
C SER A 469 -13.20 -0.36 22.37
N ALA A 470 -12.14 -0.27 21.57
CA ALA A 470 -10.78 -0.65 21.95
C ALA A 470 -10.24 0.24 23.09
N LEU A 471 -10.38 1.57 22.99
CA LEU A 471 -10.02 2.53 24.06
C LEU A 471 -10.72 2.21 25.37
N TRP A 472 -12.06 2.04 25.36
CA TRP A 472 -12.80 1.65 26.57
C TRP A 472 -12.35 0.30 27.14
N SER A 473 -12.00 -0.66 26.28
CA SER A 473 -11.44 -1.96 26.69
C SER A 473 -10.08 -1.83 27.35
N ILE A 474 -9.18 -1.00 26.80
CA ILE A 474 -7.88 -0.69 27.40
C ILE A 474 -8.08 -0.03 28.77
N ILE A 475 -8.86 1.06 28.84
CA ILE A 475 -9.12 1.79 30.08
C ILE A 475 -9.71 0.85 31.15
N ALA A 476 -10.66 -0.02 30.79
CA ALA A 476 -11.19 -1.04 31.69
C ALA A 476 -10.09 -1.96 32.25
N ARG A 477 -9.25 -2.52 31.37
CA ARG A 477 -8.14 -3.41 31.75
C ARG A 477 -7.12 -2.71 32.66
N LEU A 478 -6.80 -1.44 32.41
CA LEU A 478 -5.90 -0.65 33.26
C LEU A 478 -6.52 -0.35 34.63
N LEU A 479 -7.75 0.19 34.66
CA LEU A 479 -8.41 0.61 35.90
C LEU A 479 -8.86 -0.57 36.79
N VAL A 480 -8.92 -1.79 36.26
CA VAL A 480 -9.08 -3.01 37.06
C VAL A 480 -7.80 -3.37 37.85
N ARG A 481 -6.60 -2.95 37.41
CA ARG A 481 -5.34 -3.16 38.15
C ARG A 481 -5.14 -2.15 39.30
N VAL A 482 -5.81 -1.01 39.23
CA VAL A 482 -5.79 0.05 40.26
C VAL A 482 -6.37 -0.51 41.56
N LYS A 483 -5.59 -0.49 42.64
CA LYS A 483 -6.03 -0.88 43.99
C LYS A 483 -6.20 0.33 44.91
N GLU A 484 -7.32 1.02 44.75
CA GLU A 484 -7.67 2.28 45.42
C GLU A 484 -7.61 2.21 46.96
N ASN A 485 -7.86 1.03 47.54
CA ASN A 485 -7.83 0.80 48.99
C ASN A 485 -6.43 0.52 49.57
N GLU A 486 -5.46 0.12 48.75
CA GLU A 486 -4.11 -0.29 49.20
C GLU A 486 -3.04 0.78 48.89
N MET A 487 -3.34 1.76 48.02
CA MET A 487 -2.35 2.70 47.50
C MET A 487 -2.17 3.97 48.35
N SER A 488 -1.06 4.69 48.09
CA SER A 488 -0.81 5.99 48.73
C SER A 488 -1.75 7.07 48.18
N LEU A 489 -2.10 8.04 49.03
CA LEU A 489 -2.92 9.20 48.65
C LEU A 489 -2.33 9.98 47.46
N SER A 490 -1.01 10.03 47.32
CA SER A 490 -0.34 10.71 46.20
C SER A 490 -0.62 9.99 44.87
N ILE A 491 -0.54 8.65 44.83
CA ILE A 491 -0.84 7.87 43.63
C ILE A 491 -2.34 7.96 43.30
N LEU A 492 -3.20 7.86 44.31
CA LEU A 492 -4.65 8.01 44.14
C LEU A 492 -5.01 9.39 43.57
N HIS A 493 -4.36 10.46 44.06
CA HIS A 493 -4.54 11.82 43.57
C HIS A 493 -4.16 11.97 42.09
N GLN A 494 -3.11 11.30 41.61
CA GLN A 494 -2.70 11.37 40.19
C GLN A 494 -3.76 10.75 39.27
N TYR A 495 -4.35 9.60 39.62
CA TYR A 495 -5.48 9.05 38.85
C TYR A 495 -6.67 10.01 38.81
N VAL A 496 -7.02 10.60 39.97
CA VAL A 496 -8.11 11.58 40.06
C VAL A 496 -7.82 12.79 39.19
N LEU A 497 -6.60 13.33 39.23
CA LEU A 497 -6.20 14.50 38.44
C LEU A 497 -6.32 14.24 36.94
N VAL A 498 -5.81 13.11 36.45
CA VAL A 498 -5.91 12.73 35.03
C VAL A 498 -7.37 12.59 34.60
N LEU A 499 -8.18 11.80 35.32
CA LEU A 499 -9.59 11.57 35.00
C LEU A 499 -10.40 12.87 35.01
N VAL A 500 -10.22 13.70 36.05
CA VAL A 500 -10.94 14.97 36.24
C VAL A 500 -10.53 16.01 35.20
N SER A 501 -9.26 16.02 34.76
CA SER A 501 -8.77 16.91 33.71
C SER A 501 -9.32 16.59 32.30
N LYS A 502 -9.97 15.43 32.14
CA LYS A 502 -10.55 14.93 30.88
C LYS A 502 -12.06 14.67 31.01
N THR A 503 -12.72 15.28 32.00
CA THR A 503 -14.16 15.14 32.24
C THR A 503 -14.97 15.44 30.99
N ASP A 504 -14.69 16.58 30.33
CA ASP A 504 -15.44 17.03 29.15
C ASP A 504 -15.38 16.00 28.01
N ILE A 505 -14.17 15.51 27.69
CA ILE A 505 -13.95 14.48 26.65
C ILE A 505 -14.67 13.16 26.97
N ILE A 506 -14.68 12.77 28.26
CA ILE A 506 -15.39 11.56 28.71
C ILE A 506 -16.91 11.75 28.62
N GLU A 507 -17.43 12.95 28.94
CA GLU A 507 -18.85 13.25 28.83
C GLU A 507 -19.31 13.30 27.37
N ASP A 508 -18.54 13.95 26.49
CA ASP A 508 -18.83 14.04 25.05
C ASP A 508 -18.89 12.64 24.38
N ASP A 509 -17.87 11.77 24.55
CA ASP A 509 -17.91 10.39 23.99
C ASP A 509 -19.10 9.57 24.49
N LEU A 510 -19.46 9.75 25.78
CA LEU A 510 -20.59 9.06 26.39
C LEU A 510 -21.94 9.54 25.87
N LEU A 511 -22.05 10.82 25.48
CA LEU A 511 -23.24 11.41 24.85
C LEU A 511 -23.38 10.97 23.39
N ASP A 512 -22.32 11.08 22.58
CA ASP A 512 -22.32 10.66 21.18
C ASP A 512 -22.77 9.20 21.05
N ARG A 513 -22.25 8.33 21.93
CA ARG A 513 -22.63 6.91 21.90
C ARG A 513 -24.06 6.65 22.37
N GLN A 514 -24.73 7.55 23.11
CA GLN A 514 -26.18 7.39 23.33
C GLN A 514 -26.96 7.59 22.03
N LEU A 515 -26.52 8.52 21.17
CA LEU A 515 -27.10 8.74 19.85
C LEU A 515 -26.88 7.51 18.95
N ASP A 516 -25.68 6.95 18.94
CA ASP A 516 -25.35 5.71 18.19
C ASP A 516 -26.22 4.53 18.62
N ASN A 517 -26.36 4.28 19.94
CA ASN A 517 -27.15 3.16 20.46
C ASN A 517 -28.65 3.29 20.13
N LEU A 518 -29.20 4.51 20.09
CA LEU A 518 -30.59 4.75 19.67
C LEU A 518 -30.83 4.42 18.18
N ASN A 519 -29.79 4.44 17.35
CA ASN A 519 -29.85 4.03 15.96
C ASN A 519 -29.60 2.50 15.80
N GLU A 520 -28.69 1.94 16.61
CA GLU A 520 -28.30 0.51 16.59
C GLU A 520 -29.35 -0.44 17.19
N GLU A 521 -30.24 -0.01 18.11
CA GLU A 521 -31.32 -0.85 18.66
C GLU A 521 -32.26 -1.44 17.57
N CYS A 522 -32.20 -0.92 16.34
CA CYS A 522 -32.92 -1.44 15.19
C CYS A 522 -32.25 -2.66 14.51
N LYS A 523 -30.96 -2.97 14.78
CA LYS A 523 -30.18 -4.01 14.06
C LYS A 523 -29.13 -4.75 14.92
N SER A 524 -29.41 -6.03 15.21
CA SER A 524 -28.49 -7.07 15.75
C SER A 524 -28.29 -7.14 17.27
N SER A 525 -27.92 -8.33 17.78
CA SER A 525 -28.15 -8.69 19.20
C SER A 525 -27.05 -9.50 19.90
N THR A 526 -25.82 -9.59 19.35
CA THR A 526 -24.80 -10.53 19.88
C THR A 526 -23.41 -9.95 20.10
N SER A 527 -22.91 -9.03 19.26
CA SER A 527 -21.59 -8.39 19.46
C SER A 527 -21.64 -7.18 20.40
N SER A 528 -22.78 -6.48 20.46
CA SER A 528 -23.00 -5.29 21.29
C SER A 528 -22.88 -5.55 22.79
N SER A 529 -23.29 -6.74 23.25
CA SER A 529 -23.29 -7.16 24.66
C SER A 529 -21.90 -7.06 25.32
N ILE A 530 -20.86 -7.59 24.67
CA ILE A 530 -19.49 -7.62 25.21
C ILE A 530 -18.87 -6.21 25.20
N LYS A 531 -19.14 -5.41 24.16
CA LYS A 531 -18.70 -4.00 24.07
C LYS A 531 -19.33 -3.12 25.16
N PHE A 532 -20.53 -3.46 25.64
CA PHE A 532 -21.20 -2.73 26.73
C PHE A 532 -20.58 -3.03 28.11
N ASP A 533 -20.11 -4.27 28.33
CA ASP A 533 -19.57 -4.71 29.63
C ASP A 533 -18.22 -4.05 29.95
N THR A 534 -17.29 -3.98 28.99
CA THR A 534 -15.97 -3.35 29.21
C THR A 534 -16.09 -1.87 29.57
N ARG A 535 -16.93 -1.10 28.86
CA ARG A 535 -17.24 0.29 29.22
C ARG A 535 -17.88 0.40 30.61
N SER A 536 -18.86 -0.44 30.94
CA SER A 536 -19.47 -0.44 32.29
C SER A 536 -18.44 -0.74 33.38
N ILE A 537 -17.49 -1.65 33.12
CA ILE A 537 -16.36 -1.94 34.02
C ILE A 537 -15.49 -0.68 34.19
N ALA A 538 -15.05 -0.04 33.10
CA ALA A 538 -14.24 1.19 33.17
C ALA A 538 -14.93 2.28 34.01
N LEU A 539 -16.18 2.61 33.71
CA LEU A 539 -16.97 3.62 34.44
C LEU A 539 -17.12 3.26 35.92
N ARG A 540 -17.40 1.98 36.27
CA ARG A 540 -17.46 1.53 37.66
C ARG A 540 -16.13 1.71 38.39
N ARG A 541 -14.99 1.45 37.74
CA ARG A 541 -13.65 1.67 38.32
C ARG A 541 -13.35 3.16 38.52
N ILE A 542 -13.69 4.03 37.55
CA ILE A 542 -13.62 5.49 37.71
C ILE A 542 -14.41 5.93 38.95
N VAL A 543 -15.67 5.49 39.08
CA VAL A 543 -16.53 5.80 40.23
C VAL A 543 -15.92 5.30 41.55
N SER A 544 -15.32 4.10 41.60
CA SER A 544 -14.64 3.62 42.81
C SER A 544 -13.44 4.49 43.21
N ILE A 545 -12.60 4.90 42.24
CA ILE A 545 -11.41 5.74 42.47
C ILE A 545 -11.82 7.11 43.02
N LEU A 546 -12.80 7.77 42.39
CA LEU A 546 -13.28 9.10 42.80
C LEU A 546 -13.94 9.05 44.20
N ASN A 547 -14.72 8.01 44.50
CA ASN A 547 -15.32 7.83 45.83
C ASN A 547 -14.26 7.59 46.91
N GLN A 548 -13.26 6.77 46.64
CA GLN A 548 -12.20 6.45 47.62
C GLN A 548 -11.32 7.68 47.92
N TRP A 549 -11.04 8.51 46.92
CA TRP A 549 -10.40 9.81 47.12
C TRP A 549 -11.24 10.74 48.00
N THR A 550 -12.53 10.87 47.68
CA THR A 550 -13.47 11.72 48.43
C THR A 550 -13.59 11.29 49.89
N ALA A 551 -13.74 9.99 50.16
CA ALA A 551 -13.77 9.43 51.51
C ALA A 551 -12.47 9.69 52.29
N SER A 552 -11.32 9.52 51.63
CA SER A 552 -9.99 9.70 52.23
C SER A 552 -9.63 11.17 52.48
N LYS A 553 -10.16 12.10 51.69
CA LYS A 553 -10.01 13.55 51.94
C LYS A 553 -10.82 14.00 53.16
N VAL A 554 -12.02 13.42 53.37
CA VAL A 554 -12.89 13.75 54.51
C VAL A 554 -12.27 13.34 55.87
N SER A 555 -11.44 12.29 55.92
CA SER A 555 -10.72 11.89 57.14
C SER A 555 -9.47 12.72 57.43
N HIS A 556 -8.84 13.32 56.40
CA HIS A 556 -7.61 14.13 56.50
C HIS A 556 -7.86 15.63 56.28
N LYS A 557 -8.71 16.24 57.11
CA LYS A 557 -8.85 17.71 57.15
C LYS A 557 -7.66 18.36 57.84
N THR A 558 -6.76 18.94 57.04
CA THR A 558 -5.88 20.05 57.45
C THR A 558 -6.23 21.27 56.63
N ASP A 559 -6.61 22.36 57.29
CA ASP A 559 -7.03 23.61 56.66
C ASP A 559 -5.84 24.38 56.05
N ASP A 560 -5.44 24.05 54.81
CA ASP A 560 -4.74 25.00 53.94
C ASP A 560 -4.90 24.68 52.43
N VAL A 561 -4.57 25.67 51.58
CA VAL A 561 -4.64 25.67 50.10
C VAL A 561 -6.07 25.79 49.51
N ARG A 562 -6.46 27.06 49.30
CA ARG A 562 -7.71 27.50 48.64
C ARG A 562 -7.56 27.62 47.09
N GLU A 563 -8.72 27.71 46.43
CA GLU A 563 -8.93 27.85 44.97
C GLU A 563 -8.76 26.57 44.11
N GLU A 564 -7.55 26.07 43.81
CA GLU A 564 -7.39 24.92 42.90
C GLU A 564 -8.18 23.68 43.35
N HIS A 565 -8.15 23.35 44.65
CA HIS A 565 -8.90 22.24 45.22
C HIS A 565 -10.44 22.35 45.04
N CYS A 566 -10.98 23.56 44.87
CA CYS A 566 -12.41 23.78 44.74
C CYS A 566 -12.91 23.51 43.31
N ALA A 567 -12.12 23.86 42.29
CA ALA A 567 -12.43 23.52 40.90
C ALA A 567 -12.38 22.00 40.68
N ILE A 568 -11.37 21.33 41.24
CA ILE A 568 -11.25 19.87 41.21
C ILE A 568 -12.47 19.21 41.91
N GLU A 569 -12.93 19.73 43.05
CA GLU A 569 -14.12 19.20 43.74
C GLU A 569 -15.41 19.29 42.92
N VAL A 570 -15.63 20.40 42.19
CA VAL A 570 -16.78 20.56 41.29
C VAL A 570 -16.72 19.53 40.16
N ASN A 571 -15.55 19.38 39.52
CA ASN A 571 -15.38 18.48 38.39
C ASN A 571 -15.43 16.99 38.81
N ILE A 572 -14.95 16.63 40.02
CA ILE A 572 -15.17 15.30 40.62
C ILE A 572 -16.67 15.01 40.72
N GLY A 573 -17.48 15.99 41.18
CA GLY A 573 -18.92 15.85 41.28
C GLY A 573 -19.60 15.63 39.92
N GLY A 574 -19.20 16.40 38.91
CA GLY A 574 -19.69 16.26 37.53
C GLY A 574 -19.37 14.88 36.94
N LEU A 575 -18.10 14.47 36.97
CA LEU A 575 -17.66 13.19 36.43
C LEU A 575 -18.32 11.99 37.17
N LEU A 576 -18.52 12.07 38.49
CA LEU A 576 -19.25 11.05 39.25
C LEU A 576 -20.71 10.92 38.78
N ASP A 577 -21.43 12.02 38.60
CA ASP A 577 -22.82 12.01 38.14
C ASP A 577 -22.94 11.51 36.69
N CYS A 578 -22.04 11.96 35.81
CA CYS A 578 -21.90 11.48 34.44
C CYS A 578 -21.68 9.96 34.39
N CYS A 579 -20.62 9.43 35.01
CA CYS A 579 -20.38 7.99 35.04
C CYS A 579 -21.56 7.21 35.64
N CYS A 580 -22.20 7.69 36.71
CA CYS A 580 -23.34 7.02 37.33
C CYS A 580 -24.62 6.99 36.46
N LYS A 581 -24.77 7.91 35.50
CA LYS A 581 -25.85 7.87 34.50
C LYS A 581 -25.62 6.77 33.46
N HIS A 582 -24.38 6.62 32.97
CA HIS A 582 -24.04 5.71 31.86
C HIS A 582 -23.61 4.28 32.29
N ILE A 583 -23.63 3.97 33.60
CA ILE A 583 -23.43 2.60 34.14
C ILE A 583 -24.73 1.76 34.11
N LYS A 584 -25.89 2.42 34.04
CA LYS A 584 -27.23 1.80 34.04
C LYS A 584 -27.66 1.38 32.65
#